data_AF-A0A7X1ZJZ5-F1
#
_entry.id   AF-A0A7X1ZJZ5-F1
#
_cell.length_a   1.000
_cell.length_b   1.000
_cell.length_c   1.000
_cell.angle_alpha   90.00
_cell.angle_beta   90.00
_cell.angle_gamma   90.00
#
_symmetry.space_group_name_H-M   'P 1'
#
loop_
_entity.id
_entity.type
_entity.pdbx_description
1 polymer ?
#
loop_
_entity_poly.entity_id
_entity_poly.type
_entity_poly.pdbx_seq_one_letter_code
_entity_poly.pdbx_strand_id
1 'polypeptide(L)'
;MDPLKLRIKPNPNFERLEKVLRREGTPDRVPFYELFSNIESEVLRAIGKTDKLSRTNRANKEDHDWELSQHINYMFFLGYDYVNVGASNFHFPQKEHPSTSTSEGERSYLRAATCTISNRRDFDFQGNPNRMSFRR
;
A
#
# COMPACT_ATOMS: atom_id res chain seq x y z
N MET A 1 -4.36 -19.56 23.05
CA MET A 1 -5.00 -19.83 21.76
C MET A 1 -3.88 -20.18 20.79
N ASP A 2 -3.88 -21.39 20.23
CA ASP A 2 -2.92 -21.72 19.17
C ASP A 2 -3.12 -20.78 17.98
N PRO A 3 -2.04 -20.29 17.34
CA PRO A 3 -2.18 -19.44 16.17
C PRO A 3 -2.92 -20.21 15.08
N LEU A 4 -3.97 -19.57 14.55
CA LEU A 4 -4.75 -20.05 13.42
C LEU A 4 -3.78 -20.40 12.28
N LYS A 5 -3.69 -21.67 11.88
CA LYS A 5 -2.77 -22.12 10.83
C LYS A 5 -3.51 -22.14 9.49
N LEU A 6 -3.18 -21.22 8.60
CA LEU A 6 -3.76 -21.17 7.26
C LEU A 6 -3.12 -22.24 6.36
N ARG A 7 -3.94 -23.09 5.73
CA ARG A 7 -3.51 -24.08 4.73
C ARG A 7 -4.01 -23.67 3.35
N ILE A 8 -3.39 -22.64 2.79
CA ILE A 8 -3.70 -22.14 1.45
C ILE A 8 -2.66 -22.70 0.48
N LYS A 9 -3.09 -23.18 -0.69
CA LYS A 9 -2.19 -23.48 -1.81
C LYS A 9 -2.21 -22.26 -2.75
N PRO A 10 -1.16 -21.41 -2.76
CA PRO A 10 -1.14 -20.23 -3.60
C PRO A 10 -1.18 -20.61 -5.09
N ASN A 11 -2.01 -19.93 -5.87
CA ASN A 11 -2.07 -20.08 -7.32
C ASN A 11 -2.39 -18.73 -8.01
N PRO A 12 -1.59 -17.67 -7.77
CA PRO A 12 -1.81 -16.37 -8.40
C PRO A 12 -1.50 -16.41 -9.89
N ASN A 13 -2.24 -15.63 -10.68
CA ASN A 13 -1.97 -15.38 -12.10
C ASN A 13 -1.89 -13.87 -12.33
N PHE A 14 -0.67 -13.37 -12.49
CA PHE A 14 -0.39 -11.94 -12.67
C PHE A 14 -0.88 -11.36 -14.01
N GLU A 15 -1.13 -12.22 -15.01
CA GLU A 15 -1.68 -11.79 -16.31
C GLU A 15 -3.19 -11.49 -16.21
N ARG A 16 -3.88 -12.05 -15.22
CA ARG A 16 -5.33 -11.94 -15.09
C ARG A 16 -5.77 -10.50 -14.85
N LEU A 17 -5.04 -9.77 -13.99
CA LEU A 17 -5.34 -8.36 -13.73
C LEU A 17 -5.08 -7.51 -14.97
N GLU A 18 -3.95 -7.70 -15.64
CA GLU A 18 -3.61 -6.97 -16.87
C GLU A 18 -4.68 -7.17 -17.95
N LYS A 19 -5.07 -8.43 -18.19
CA LYS A 19 -6.13 -8.80 -19.13
C LYS A 19 -7.44 -8.04 -18.88
N VAL A 20 -7.87 -8.00 -17.62
CA VAL A 20 -9.11 -7.31 -17.22
C VAL A 20 -8.97 -5.79 -17.35
N LEU A 21 -7.84 -5.21 -16.94
CA LEU A 21 -7.59 -3.77 -17.06
C LEU A 21 -7.56 -3.32 -18.53
N ARG A 22 -7.02 -4.14 -19.43
CA ARG A 22 -7.01 -3.90 -20.88
C ARG A 22 -8.35 -4.23 -21.56
N ARG A 23 -9.27 -4.89 -20.86
CA ARG A 23 -10.53 -5.43 -21.41
C ARG A 23 -10.30 -6.45 -22.54
N GLU A 24 -9.23 -7.22 -22.45
CA GLU A 24 -8.83 -8.18 -23.48
C GLU A 24 -9.34 -9.59 -23.15
N GLY A 25 -10.61 -9.85 -23.44
CA GLY A 25 -11.24 -11.15 -23.22
C GLY A 25 -11.64 -11.41 -21.76
N THR A 26 -12.00 -12.66 -21.46
CA THR A 26 -12.59 -13.04 -20.16
C THR A 26 -11.57 -13.78 -19.29
N PRO A 27 -11.37 -13.38 -18.01
CA PRO A 27 -10.51 -14.13 -17.12
C PRO A 27 -11.20 -15.43 -16.66
N ASP A 28 -10.43 -16.44 -16.29
CA ASP A 28 -10.89 -17.73 -15.77
C ASP A 28 -11.53 -17.63 -14.36
N ARG A 29 -11.23 -16.56 -13.63
CA ARG A 29 -11.95 -16.10 -12.43
C ARG A 29 -11.84 -14.58 -12.30
N VAL A 30 -12.54 -13.96 -11.36
CA VAL A 30 -12.35 -12.54 -11.06
C VAL A 30 -10.95 -12.34 -10.43
N PRO A 31 -10.11 -11.40 -10.93
CA PRO A 31 -8.85 -11.06 -10.27
C PRO A 31 -9.12 -10.56 -8.85
N PHE A 32 -8.37 -11.07 -7.87
CA PHE A 32 -8.50 -10.62 -6.49
C PHE A 32 -7.60 -9.41 -6.25
N TYR A 33 -8.22 -8.28 -5.89
CA TYR A 33 -7.52 -7.07 -5.47
C TYR A 33 -8.23 -6.31 -4.37
N GLU A 34 -7.43 -5.62 -3.56
CA GLU A 34 -7.86 -4.89 -2.38
C GLU A 34 -7.13 -3.54 -2.33
N LEU A 35 -7.83 -2.51 -1.85
CA LEU A 35 -7.27 -1.17 -1.72
C LEU A 35 -6.36 -1.03 -0.49
N PHE A 36 -6.71 -1.73 0.59
CA PHE A 36 -5.99 -1.67 1.85
C PHE A 36 -6.31 -2.88 2.73
N SER A 37 -5.29 -3.47 3.34
CA SER A 37 -5.41 -4.52 4.35
C SER A 37 -4.69 -4.14 5.64
N ASN A 38 -5.35 -4.34 6.78
CA ASN A 38 -4.75 -4.22 8.11
C ASN A 38 -4.39 -5.57 8.74
N ILE A 39 -4.55 -6.70 8.03
CA ILE A 39 -4.37 -8.05 8.59
C ILE A 39 -3.06 -8.72 8.16
N GLU A 40 -2.13 -7.98 7.55
CA GLU A 40 -0.89 -8.51 7.01
C GLU A 40 -0.06 -9.26 8.07
N SER A 41 0.05 -8.68 9.28
CA SER A 41 0.82 -9.29 10.37
C SER A 41 0.19 -10.59 10.88
N GLU A 42 -1.14 -10.63 10.96
CA GLU A 42 -1.92 -11.79 11.36
C GLU A 42 -1.78 -12.93 10.36
N VAL A 43 -1.84 -12.61 9.06
CA VAL A 43 -1.68 -13.59 7.99
C VAL A 43 -0.26 -14.13 7.98
N LEU A 44 0.76 -13.28 8.05
CA LEU A 44 2.17 -13.70 8.07
C LEU A 44 2.48 -14.63 9.25
N ARG A 45 1.91 -14.37 10.43
CA ARG A 45 1.98 -15.27 11.58
C ARG A 45 1.27 -16.59 11.30
N ALA A 46 0.06 -16.53 10.75
CA ALA A 46 -0.77 -17.71 10.46
C ALA A 46 -0.17 -18.64 9.40
N ILE A 47 0.65 -18.11 8.48
CA ILE A 47 1.41 -18.89 7.47
C ILE A 47 2.83 -19.25 7.91
N GLY A 48 3.23 -18.87 9.13
CA GLY A 48 4.55 -19.19 9.71
C GLY A 48 5.71 -18.45 9.07
N LYS A 49 5.50 -17.23 8.58
CA LYS A 49 6.54 -16.39 7.95
C LYS A 49 7.19 -15.40 8.91
N THR A 50 6.40 -14.73 9.76
CA THR A 50 6.95 -13.82 10.79
C THR A 50 5.95 -13.58 11.92
N ASP A 51 6.47 -13.40 13.14
CA ASP A 51 5.69 -13.05 14.34
C ASP A 51 5.76 -11.55 14.68
N LYS A 52 6.64 -10.78 14.03
CA LYS A 52 6.80 -9.33 14.26
C LYS A 52 7.21 -8.63 12.97
N LEU A 53 6.31 -7.85 12.38
CA LEU A 53 6.71 -6.68 11.58
C LEU A 53 7.15 -5.59 12.57
N SER A 54 8.41 -5.63 13.01
CA SER A 54 9.02 -4.40 13.50
C SER A 54 9.11 -3.48 12.30
N ARG A 55 8.52 -2.27 12.35
CA ARG A 55 8.75 -1.24 11.33
C ARG A 55 10.26 -1.02 11.29
N THR A 56 10.93 -1.54 10.28
CA THR A 56 12.38 -1.46 10.16
C THR A 56 12.74 -0.07 9.65
N ASN A 57 14.01 0.29 9.70
CA ASN A 57 14.41 1.60 9.23
C ASN A 57 14.34 1.61 7.70
N ARG A 58 13.26 2.16 7.12
CA ARG A 58 13.08 2.27 5.66
C ARG A 58 14.18 3.06 4.95
N ALA A 59 15.04 3.80 5.67
CA ALA A 59 16.21 4.43 5.09
C ALA A 59 17.36 3.43 4.81
N ASN A 60 17.35 2.26 5.46
CA ASN A 60 18.24 1.15 5.16
C ASN A 60 17.60 0.29 4.06
N LYS A 61 18.38 0.03 3.00
CA LYS A 61 17.96 -0.79 1.86
C LYS A 61 17.62 -2.22 2.25
N GLU A 62 18.43 -2.86 3.11
CA GLU A 62 18.23 -4.26 3.51
C GLU A 62 16.94 -4.44 4.30
N ASP A 63 16.70 -3.51 5.22
CA ASP A 63 15.46 -3.40 6.00
C ASP A 63 14.24 -3.21 5.09
N HIS A 64 14.36 -2.35 4.07
CA HIS A 64 13.31 -2.10 3.09
C HIS A 64 13.04 -3.31 2.19
N ASP A 65 14.09 -3.96 1.66
CA ASP A 65 13.97 -5.17 0.84
C ASP A 65 13.35 -6.32 1.65
N TRP A 66 13.69 -6.42 2.94
CA TRP A 66 13.07 -7.37 3.86
C TRP A 66 11.58 -7.09 4.07
N GLU A 67 11.18 -5.83 4.36
CA GLU A 67 9.77 -5.43 4.48
C GLU A 67 8.99 -5.76 3.21
N LEU A 68 9.54 -5.41 2.04
CA LEU A 68 8.93 -5.70 0.75
C LEU A 68 8.77 -7.21 0.52
N SER A 69 9.75 -8.01 0.90
CA SER A 69 9.66 -9.47 0.82
C SER A 69 8.52 -10.04 1.67
N GLN A 70 8.31 -9.50 2.89
CA GLN A 70 7.18 -9.91 3.74
C GLN A 70 5.84 -9.55 3.10
N HIS A 71 5.74 -8.34 2.55
CA HIS A 71 4.53 -7.88 1.87
C HIS A 71 4.19 -8.74 0.63
N ILE A 72 5.20 -9.10 -0.17
CA ILE A 72 5.04 -10.03 -1.30
C ILE A 72 4.55 -11.40 -0.80
N ASN A 73 5.13 -11.94 0.27
CA ASN A 73 4.68 -13.21 0.85
C ASN A 73 3.21 -13.14 1.27
N TYR A 74 2.81 -12.08 1.97
CA TYR A 74 1.42 -11.85 2.38
C TYR A 74 0.45 -11.92 1.18
N MET A 75 0.71 -11.12 0.14
CA MET A 75 -0.17 -11.06 -1.04
C MET A 75 -0.16 -12.36 -1.84
N PHE A 76 1.00 -12.97 -2.03
CA PHE A 76 1.13 -14.25 -2.73
C PHE A 76 0.31 -15.35 -2.03
N PHE A 77 0.42 -15.47 -0.71
CA PHE A 77 -0.26 -16.53 0.04
C PHE A 77 -1.78 -16.36 0.10
N LEU A 78 -2.29 -15.12 0.05
CA LEU A 78 -3.72 -14.86 -0.07
C LEU A 78 -4.25 -15.00 -1.50
N GLY A 79 -3.37 -15.18 -2.50
CA GLY A 79 -3.75 -15.42 -3.89
C GLY A 79 -4.14 -14.14 -4.64
N TYR A 80 -3.51 -13.02 -4.28
CA TYR A 80 -3.58 -11.78 -5.05
C TYR A 80 -2.94 -11.97 -6.42
N ASP A 81 -3.59 -11.43 -7.46
CA ASP A 81 -3.10 -11.49 -8.83
C ASP A 81 -2.18 -10.29 -9.20
N TYR A 82 -1.68 -9.57 -8.19
CA TYR A 82 -0.73 -8.44 -8.28
C TYR A 82 -0.04 -8.24 -6.93
N VAL A 83 0.96 -7.34 -6.92
CA VAL A 83 1.57 -6.82 -5.69
C VAL A 83 1.53 -5.30 -5.74
N ASN A 84 0.96 -4.64 -4.72
CA ASN A 84 1.09 -3.20 -4.60
C ASN A 84 2.41 -2.84 -3.91
N VAL A 85 3.39 -2.45 -4.71
CA VAL A 85 4.54 -1.70 -4.21
C VAL A 85 4.07 -0.28 -3.93
N GLY A 86 3.76 0.00 -2.66
CA GLY A 86 3.36 1.35 -2.24
C GLY A 86 4.35 2.38 -2.81
N ALA A 87 3.85 3.34 -3.58
CA ALA A 87 4.70 4.36 -4.19
C ALA A 87 5.26 5.24 -3.07
N SER A 88 6.50 4.98 -2.67
CA SER A 88 7.20 5.82 -1.72
C SER A 88 7.28 7.24 -2.31
N ASN A 89 6.91 8.23 -1.51
CA ASN A 89 6.88 9.64 -1.89
C ASN A 89 5.82 10.05 -2.93
N PHE A 90 4.82 9.22 -3.25
CA PHE A 90 3.67 9.66 -4.01
C PHE A 90 2.65 10.35 -3.11
N HIS A 91 2.93 11.60 -2.75
CA HIS A 91 2.02 12.43 -1.97
C HIS A 91 1.65 13.67 -2.74
N PHE A 92 0.38 14.07 -2.67
CA PHE A 92 0.01 15.41 -3.07
C PHE A 92 0.65 16.43 -2.12
N PRO A 93 1.12 17.59 -2.62
CA PRO A 93 1.63 18.65 -1.77
C PRO A 93 0.61 19.02 -0.69
N GLN A 94 1.02 18.91 0.56
CA GLN A 94 0.21 19.29 1.72
C GLN A 94 1.10 20.05 2.70
N LYS A 95 0.54 21.07 3.35
CA LYS A 95 1.24 21.83 4.39
C LYS A 95 1.37 21.03 5.69
N GLU A 96 0.44 20.12 5.93
CA GLU A 96 0.36 19.31 7.12
C GLU A 96 -0.13 17.92 6.76
N HIS A 97 0.35 16.91 7.50
CA HIS A 97 -0.05 15.52 7.36
C HIS A 97 -0.60 15.02 8.70
N PRO A 98 -1.83 15.41 9.07
CA PRO A 98 -2.36 15.04 10.37
C PRO A 98 -2.64 13.53 10.43
N SER A 99 -2.26 12.94 11.55
CA SER A 99 -2.49 11.53 11.84
C SER A 99 -3.07 11.35 13.24
N THR A 100 -3.64 10.17 13.49
CA THR A 100 -4.12 9.77 14.80
C THR A 100 -3.86 8.28 15.02
N SER A 101 -3.63 7.90 16.27
CA SER A 101 -3.48 6.50 16.66
C SER A 101 -4.84 5.84 16.84
N THR A 102 -5.04 4.71 16.19
CA THR A 102 -6.21 3.84 16.37
C THR A 102 -5.78 2.52 16.98
N SER A 103 -6.73 1.67 17.37
CA SER A 103 -6.45 0.29 17.80
C SER A 103 -5.76 -0.54 16.73
N GLU A 104 -5.86 -0.15 15.45
CA GLU A 104 -5.29 -0.83 14.29
C GLU A 104 -4.01 -0.14 13.78
N GLY A 105 -3.48 0.84 14.53
CA GLY A 105 -2.29 1.60 14.16
C GLY A 105 -2.59 3.05 13.76
N GLU A 106 -1.57 3.72 13.24
CA GLU A 106 -1.63 5.13 12.88
C GLU A 106 -2.38 5.32 11.54
N ARG A 107 -3.34 6.26 11.53
CA ARG A 107 -4.13 6.62 10.35
C ARG A 107 -3.95 8.09 10.05
N SER A 108 -3.63 8.42 8.80
CA SER A 108 -3.68 9.80 8.31
C SER A 108 -5.12 10.18 7.94
N TYR A 109 -5.45 11.46 8.08
CA TYR A 109 -6.74 11.99 7.67
C TYR A 109 -6.57 13.38 7.04
N LEU A 110 -7.62 13.89 6.42
CA LEU A 110 -7.67 15.25 5.91
C LEU A 110 -8.61 16.09 6.76
N ARG A 111 -8.25 17.34 7.01
CA ARG A 111 -9.10 18.35 7.65
C ARG A 111 -9.61 19.27 6.55
N ALA A 112 -10.79 19.87 6.75
CA ALA A 112 -11.29 20.89 5.83
C ALA A 112 -10.29 22.06 5.64
N ALA A 113 -9.50 22.36 6.68
CA ALA A 113 -8.45 23.37 6.63
C ALA A 113 -7.15 22.91 5.95
N THR A 114 -6.91 21.60 5.80
CA THR A 114 -5.77 21.06 5.03
C THR A 114 -6.15 20.91 3.56
N CYS A 115 -6.46 22.03 2.92
CA CYS A 115 -6.70 22.09 1.48
C CYS A 115 -5.39 22.35 0.73
N THR A 116 -5.07 21.46 -0.21
CA THR A 116 -3.94 21.64 -1.15
C THR A 116 -4.11 22.93 -1.96
N ILE A 117 -5.34 23.29 -2.32
CA ILE A 117 -5.70 24.53 -3.01
C ILE A 117 -6.74 25.26 -2.15
N SER A 118 -6.34 26.32 -1.46
CA SER A 118 -7.23 27.09 -0.57
C SER A 118 -7.85 28.31 -1.26
N ASN A 119 -7.23 28.80 -2.33
CA ASN A 119 -7.66 30.00 -3.04
C ASN A 119 -7.21 29.96 -4.52
N ARG A 120 -7.64 30.98 -5.30
CA ARG A 120 -7.33 31.07 -6.73
C ARG A 120 -5.84 31.15 -7.04
N ARG A 121 -5.04 31.83 -6.20
CA ARG A 121 -3.59 31.90 -6.39
C ARG A 121 -2.93 30.53 -6.23
N ASP A 122 -3.38 29.73 -5.26
CA ASP A 122 -2.88 28.36 -5.09
C ASP A 122 -3.18 27.50 -6.32
N PHE A 123 -4.36 27.65 -6.91
CA PHE A 123 -4.77 26.95 -8.12
C PHE A 123 -3.90 27.33 -9.32
N ASP A 124 -3.74 28.64 -9.55
CA ASP A 124 -2.94 29.15 -10.66
C ASP A 124 -1.44 28.80 -10.50
N PHE A 125 -0.96 28.61 -9.26
CA PHE A 125 0.41 28.16 -8.97
C PHE A 125 0.63 26.66 -9.20
N GLN A 126 -0.34 25.80 -8.85
CA GLN A 126 -0.21 24.34 -8.97
C GLN A 126 -0.38 23.78 -10.39
N GLY A 127 -0.81 24.60 -11.35
CA GLY A 127 -0.93 24.21 -12.76
C GLY A 127 0.39 23.94 -13.50
N ASN A 128 1.55 24.13 -12.85
CA ASN A 128 2.86 23.88 -13.47
C ASN A 128 3.68 22.83 -12.68
N PRO A 129 3.64 21.54 -13.07
CA PRO A 129 4.37 20.47 -12.38
C PRO A 129 5.90 20.64 -12.41
N ASN A 130 6.46 21.46 -13.32
CA ASN A 130 7.89 21.78 -13.36
C ASN A 130 8.35 22.79 -12.29
N ARG A 131 7.42 23.40 -11.53
CA ARG A 131 7.74 24.33 -10.43
C ARG A 131 7.62 23.71 -9.04
N MET A 132 7.41 22.40 -8.94
CA MET A 132 7.39 21.66 -7.66
C MET A 132 8.80 21.40 -7.10
N SER A 133 9.87 21.78 -7.80
CA SER A 133 11.18 21.89 -7.17
C SER A 133 11.25 23.19 -6.35
N PHE A 134 11.83 23.07 -5.15
CA PHE A 134 12.17 24.14 -4.21
C PHE A 134 11.05 24.63 -3.27
N ARG A 135 11.12 24.21 -2.01
CA ARG A 135 11.92 24.91 -0.97
C ARG A 135 12.49 23.88 0.02
N ARG A 136 13.83 23.81 0.12
CA ARG A 136 14.51 23.39 1.35
C ARG A 136 14.72 24.63 2.20
#